data_AF-A0A316YU61-F1
#
_entry.id   AF-A0A316YU61-F1
#
_cell.length_a   1.000
_cell.length_b   1.000
_cell.length_c   1.000
_cell.angle_alpha   90.00
_cell.angle_beta   90.00
_cell.angle_gamma   90.00
#
_symmetry.space_group_name_H-M   'P 1'
#
loop_
_entity.id
_entity.type
_entity.pdbx_description
1 polymer ?
#
loop_
_entity_poly.entity_id
_entity_poly.type
_entity_poly.pdbx_seq_one_letter_code
_entity_poly.pdbx_strand_id
1 'polypeptide(L)'
;MVFDDSDDDSSQQQQQPGNGTSSVDQGVSARLAALGDPLPRLVAFDLDYTLWPLWVDTHVSGPLKRRGENINKVHDVHGQPLSFFPHVPAILLHLRKKGVVVAAASRTSAPTVARQALNGLVLFDDEEPAAAVPTPRRSQTTTQRKTVKAMSLFNHLEIYPGSKLTHFQSIKANTGVPYDEMVFFDDESRNAEVGNRLGVHFHLVGHEGLDVNAFETAVRQWRAKRKAREPGQNSNPADELLR
;
A
#
# COMPACT_ATOMS: atom_id res chain seq x y z
N MET A 1 48.10 30.04 36.61
CA MET A 1 47.72 29.28 35.41
C MET A 1 47.56 27.84 35.82
N VAL A 2 46.32 27.41 36.03
CA VAL A 2 45.96 26.02 36.33
C VAL A 2 44.97 25.65 35.24
N PHE A 3 45.29 24.62 34.47
CA PHE A 3 44.39 23.99 33.53
C PHE A 3 43.57 22.97 34.31
N ASP A 4 42.26 23.06 34.24
CA ASP A 4 41.35 22.01 34.65
C ASP A 4 40.37 21.78 33.50
N ASP A 5 40.31 20.53 33.09
CA ASP A 5 39.66 19.98 31.90
C ASP A 5 38.83 18.83 32.44
N SER A 6 37.50 18.94 32.41
CA SER A 6 36.56 17.82 32.59
C SER A 6 35.12 18.25 32.29
N ASP A 7 34.62 17.69 31.19
CA ASP A 7 33.36 16.96 31.07
C ASP A 7 32.03 17.71 31.00
N ASP A 8 31.63 17.86 29.74
CA ASP A 8 30.30 18.10 29.16
C ASP A 8 29.35 16.92 29.46
N ASP A 9 28.47 17.05 30.46
CA ASP A 9 27.38 16.11 30.72
C ASP A 9 26.15 16.45 29.86
N SER A 10 26.21 15.99 28.61
CA SER A 10 25.08 16.02 27.68
C SER A 10 23.98 15.06 28.14
N SER A 11 23.01 15.65 28.84
CA SER A 11 21.68 15.09 29.16
C SER A 11 21.09 14.16 28.09
N GLN A 12 21.12 12.85 28.36
CA GLN A 12 20.37 11.85 27.59
C GLN A 12 18.88 11.95 27.94
N GLN A 13 18.13 12.69 27.12
CA GLN A 13 16.67 12.53 27.09
C GLN A 13 16.33 11.16 26.50
N GLN A 14 16.04 10.20 27.39
CA GLN A 14 15.33 8.98 27.03
C GLN A 14 13.97 9.35 26.46
N GLN A 15 13.86 9.33 25.12
CA GLN A 15 12.56 9.36 24.46
C GLN A 15 11.83 8.06 24.78
N GLN A 16 10.78 8.20 25.58
CA GLN A 16 9.81 7.14 25.83
C GLN A 16 9.16 6.73 24.50
N PRO A 17 8.84 5.44 24.29
CA PRO A 17 8.14 5.00 23.09
C PRO A 17 6.72 5.60 23.09
N GLY A 18 6.48 6.50 22.14
CA GLY A 18 5.20 7.15 21.93
C GLY A 18 4.08 6.14 21.70
N ASN A 19 3.14 6.14 22.63
CA ASN A 19 1.94 5.33 22.64
C ASN A 19 0.84 6.07 21.86
N GLY A 20 0.41 5.56 20.70
CA GLY A 20 -0.73 6.11 19.95
C GLY A 20 -0.58 5.95 18.44
N THR A 21 -1.60 5.38 17.79
CA THR A 21 -1.78 5.54 16.34
C THR A 21 -1.91 7.04 16.07
N SER A 22 -1.18 7.57 15.07
CA SER A 22 -1.13 9.02 14.87
C SER A 22 -2.52 9.56 14.47
N SER A 23 -2.82 10.83 14.77
CA SER A 23 -4.08 11.47 14.34
C SER A 23 -4.27 11.41 12.82
N VAL A 24 -3.16 11.34 12.07
CA VAL A 24 -3.13 11.14 10.63
C VAL A 24 -3.71 9.77 10.25
N ASP A 25 -3.33 8.70 10.95
CA ASP A 25 -3.77 7.33 10.64
C ASP A 25 -5.29 7.15 10.83
N GLN A 26 -5.86 7.80 11.86
CA GLN A 26 -7.30 7.78 12.11
C GLN A 26 -8.07 8.53 11.02
N GLY A 27 -7.58 9.70 10.59
CA GLY A 27 -8.18 10.48 9.51
C GLY A 27 -8.14 9.73 8.17
N VAL A 28 -7.02 9.08 7.85
CA VAL A 28 -6.87 8.27 6.62
C VAL A 28 -7.83 7.08 6.63
N SER A 29 -7.94 6.37 7.75
CA SER A 29 -8.84 5.21 7.87
C SER A 29 -10.32 5.60 7.68
N ALA A 30 -10.75 6.73 8.25
CA ALA A 30 -12.09 7.26 8.07
C ALA A 30 -12.37 7.64 6.61
N ARG A 31 -11.41 8.26 5.94
CA ARG A 31 -11.49 8.61 4.51
C ARG A 31 -11.62 7.38 3.61
N LEU A 32 -10.80 6.36 3.85
CA LEU A 32 -10.87 5.09 3.13
C LEU A 32 -12.22 4.39 3.35
N ALA A 33 -12.76 4.41 4.58
CA ALA A 33 -14.10 3.91 4.85
C ALA A 33 -15.19 4.70 4.09
N ALA A 34 -15.08 6.03 4.06
CA ALA A 34 -16.02 6.92 3.36
C ALA A 34 -15.95 6.81 1.82
N LEU A 35 -14.84 6.32 1.25
CA LEU A 35 -14.71 6.09 -0.20
C LEU A 35 -15.77 5.08 -0.72
N GLY A 36 -16.21 4.15 0.13
CA GLY A 36 -17.30 3.22 -0.15
C GLY A 36 -17.05 2.26 -1.31
N ASP A 37 -18.10 1.60 -1.77
CA ASP A 37 -18.10 0.64 -2.88
C ASP A 37 -18.72 1.27 -4.17
N PRO A 38 -18.46 0.73 -5.37
CA PRO A 38 -17.61 -0.43 -5.66
C PRO A 38 -16.12 -0.10 -5.61
N LEU A 39 -15.29 -1.06 -5.18
CA LEU A 39 -13.83 -1.03 -5.33
C LEU A 39 -13.40 -1.89 -6.53
N PRO A 40 -12.21 -1.64 -7.11
CA PRO A 40 -11.61 -2.54 -8.09
C PRO A 40 -11.46 -3.94 -7.50
N ARG A 41 -11.61 -4.98 -8.32
CA ARG A 41 -11.39 -6.36 -7.86
C ARG A 41 -9.92 -6.66 -7.61
N LEU A 42 -9.02 -5.91 -8.26
CA LEU A 42 -7.59 -6.00 -8.06
C LEU A 42 -6.95 -4.60 -8.04
N VAL A 43 -6.04 -4.40 -7.10
CA VAL A 43 -5.15 -3.24 -7.08
C VAL A 43 -3.71 -3.70 -7.14
N ALA A 44 -2.98 -3.23 -8.15
CA ALA A 44 -1.56 -3.49 -8.32
C ALA A 44 -0.75 -2.24 -7.98
N PHE A 45 0.43 -2.45 -7.40
CA PHE A 45 1.37 -1.39 -7.06
C PHE A 45 2.74 -1.68 -7.66
N ASP A 46 3.39 -0.66 -8.21
CA ASP A 46 4.86 -0.65 -8.23
C ASP A 46 5.42 -0.59 -6.79
N LEU A 47 6.74 -0.65 -6.62
CA LEU A 47 7.39 -0.66 -5.33
C LEU A 47 8.20 0.62 -5.09
N ASP A 48 9.20 0.88 -5.93
CA ASP A 48 10.16 1.95 -5.73
C ASP A 48 9.49 3.29 -6.08
N TYR A 49 9.62 4.31 -5.23
CA TYR A 49 8.91 5.60 -5.32
C TYR A 49 7.37 5.53 -5.35
N THR A 50 6.78 4.34 -5.36
CA THR A 50 5.34 4.14 -5.20
C THR A 50 4.98 3.78 -3.76
N LEU A 51 5.59 2.73 -3.19
CA LEU A 51 5.33 2.31 -1.81
C LEU A 51 6.36 2.83 -0.81
N TRP A 52 7.61 3.07 -1.24
CA TRP A 52 8.69 3.60 -0.40
C TRP A 52 9.57 4.60 -1.18
N PRO A 53 10.28 5.52 -0.50
CA PRO A 53 10.91 6.70 -1.14
C PRO A 53 12.31 6.43 -1.71
N LEU A 54 12.55 5.27 -2.32
CA LEU A 54 13.85 4.93 -2.90
C LEU A 54 13.77 3.80 -3.92
N TRP A 55 14.76 3.69 -4.80
CA TRP A 55 15.07 2.47 -5.55
C TRP A 55 15.83 1.45 -4.69
N VAL A 56 15.25 0.27 -4.51
CA VAL A 56 15.79 -0.79 -3.64
C VAL A 56 17.07 -1.45 -4.20
N ASP A 57 17.32 -1.35 -5.51
CA ASP A 57 18.54 -1.86 -6.15
C ASP A 57 19.69 -0.84 -6.21
N THR A 58 19.45 0.41 -5.77
CA THR A 58 20.42 1.50 -5.86
C THR A 58 20.76 2.10 -4.49
N HIS A 59 19.75 2.36 -3.65
CA HIS A 59 19.94 3.19 -2.44
C HIS A 59 20.15 2.39 -1.15
N VAL A 60 19.97 1.06 -1.18
CA VAL A 60 20.12 0.20 0.00
C VAL A 60 20.91 -1.05 -0.35
N SER A 61 21.68 -1.56 0.62
CA SER A 61 22.49 -2.77 0.48
C SER A 61 21.92 -3.93 1.30
N GLY A 62 21.40 -4.94 0.61
CA GLY A 62 20.82 -6.11 1.26
C GLY A 62 21.83 -6.90 2.12
N PRO A 63 21.33 -7.71 3.08
CA PRO A 63 19.93 -7.97 3.35
C PRO A 63 19.21 -6.86 4.13
N LEU A 64 17.92 -6.67 3.86
CA LEU A 64 17.04 -5.83 4.66
C LEU A 64 16.44 -6.61 5.83
N LYS A 65 16.51 -6.05 7.04
CA LYS A 65 16.00 -6.68 8.27
C LYS A 65 15.27 -5.70 9.19
N ARG A 66 14.19 -6.16 9.81
CA ARG A 66 13.56 -5.49 10.95
C ARG A 66 14.53 -5.53 12.15
N ARG A 67 14.59 -4.46 12.93
CA ARG A 67 15.35 -4.39 14.19
C ARG A 67 14.36 -4.27 15.35
N GLY A 68 14.43 -5.18 16.32
CA GLY A 68 13.54 -5.21 17.49
C GLY A 68 12.05 -5.13 17.10
N GLU A 69 11.32 -4.28 17.80
CA GLU A 69 9.87 -4.08 17.61
C GLU A 69 9.51 -2.99 16.58
N ASN A 70 10.46 -2.54 15.74
CA ASN A 70 10.20 -1.48 14.77
C ASN A 70 9.00 -1.74 13.85
N ILE A 71 8.03 -0.83 13.81
CA ILE A 71 6.87 -0.90 12.93
C ILE A 71 7.14 -0.09 11.67
N ASN A 72 6.70 -0.62 10.53
CA ASN A 72 6.88 -0.03 9.20
C ASN A 72 8.34 0.40 8.95
N LYS A 73 9.34 -0.35 9.42
CA LYS A 73 10.75 0.02 9.24
C LYS A 73 11.68 -1.18 9.24
N VAL A 74 12.48 -1.28 8.19
CA VAL A 74 13.61 -2.21 8.05
C VAL A 74 14.90 -1.42 7.85
N HIS A 75 16.04 -2.07 8.04
CA HIS A 75 17.35 -1.47 7.82
C HIS A 75 18.21 -2.40 6.98
N ASP A 76 19.08 -1.80 6.18
CA ASP A 76 20.10 -2.49 5.41
C ASP A 76 21.33 -2.83 6.28
N VAL A 77 22.39 -3.38 5.67
CA VAL A 77 23.62 -3.76 6.38
C VAL A 77 24.40 -2.57 6.94
N HIS A 78 24.24 -1.38 6.35
CA HIS A 78 24.87 -0.13 6.78
C HIS A 78 23.99 0.65 7.77
N GLY A 79 22.77 0.17 8.04
CA GLY A 79 21.82 0.84 8.91
C GLY A 79 20.96 1.88 8.18
N GLN A 80 20.99 1.93 6.85
CA GLN A 80 20.09 2.77 6.07
C GLN A 80 18.65 2.28 6.25
N PRO A 81 17.70 3.14 6.68
CA PRO A 81 16.33 2.73 6.92
C PRO A 81 15.52 2.67 5.62
N LEU A 82 14.52 1.79 5.59
CA LEU A 82 13.46 1.75 4.59
C LEU A 82 12.11 1.57 5.30
N SER A 83 11.16 2.43 4.95
CA SER A 83 9.78 2.46 5.45
C SER A 83 8.83 2.71 4.28
N PHE A 84 7.58 2.26 4.38
CA PHE A 84 6.56 2.71 3.43
C PHE A 84 6.25 4.20 3.60
N PHE A 85 5.71 4.82 2.56
CA PHE A 85 5.06 6.13 2.66
C PHE A 85 3.94 6.12 3.72
N PRO A 86 3.65 7.27 4.36
CA PRO A 86 2.79 7.31 5.56
C PRO A 86 1.42 6.66 5.41
N HIS A 87 0.75 6.81 4.26
CA HIS A 87 -0.62 6.32 4.07
C HIS A 87 -0.70 4.89 3.52
N VAL A 88 0.40 4.34 3.01
CA VAL A 88 0.45 3.00 2.39
C VAL A 88 -0.03 1.89 3.34
N PRO A 89 0.39 1.83 4.63
CA PRO A 89 -0.11 0.82 5.55
C PRO A 89 -1.64 0.78 5.63
N ALA A 90 -2.28 1.93 5.80
CA ALA A 90 -3.73 2.03 5.91
C ALA A 90 -4.44 1.61 4.61
N ILE A 91 -3.90 1.98 3.45
CA ILE A 91 -4.43 1.57 2.14
C ILE A 91 -4.37 0.05 1.97
N LEU A 92 -3.22 -0.58 2.25
CA LEU A 92 -3.07 -2.03 2.11
C LEU A 92 -3.99 -2.81 3.06
N LEU A 93 -4.12 -2.36 4.30
CA LEU A 93 -5.02 -2.96 5.29
C LEU A 93 -6.50 -2.80 4.88
N HIS A 94 -6.89 -1.63 4.37
CA HIS A 94 -8.23 -1.38 3.85
C HIS A 94 -8.58 -2.30 2.68
N LEU A 95 -7.66 -2.46 1.71
CA LEU A 95 -7.86 -3.38 0.58
C LEU A 95 -8.05 -4.82 1.04
N ARG A 96 -7.22 -5.29 1.99
CA ARG A 96 -7.36 -6.62 2.59
C ARG A 96 -8.71 -6.80 3.29
N LYS A 97 -9.15 -5.80 4.07
CA LYS A 97 -10.46 -5.81 4.76
C LYS A 97 -11.63 -5.90 3.77
N LYS A 98 -11.49 -5.24 2.62
CA LYS A 98 -12.48 -5.24 1.54
C LYS A 98 -12.40 -6.47 0.62
N GLY A 99 -11.47 -7.39 0.87
CA GLY A 99 -11.28 -8.58 0.05
C GLY A 99 -10.80 -8.27 -1.38
N VAL A 100 -10.16 -7.11 -1.58
CA VAL A 100 -9.57 -6.74 -2.88
C VAL A 100 -8.27 -7.50 -3.06
N VAL A 101 -8.05 -8.07 -4.24
CA VAL A 101 -6.78 -8.74 -4.57
C VAL A 101 -5.69 -7.67 -4.68
N VAL A 102 -4.59 -7.86 -3.97
CA VAL A 102 -3.44 -6.94 -4.01
C VAL A 102 -2.26 -7.61 -4.71
N ALA A 103 -1.65 -6.90 -5.66
CA ALA A 103 -0.48 -7.37 -6.39
C ALA A 103 0.68 -6.37 -6.33
N ALA A 104 1.91 -6.86 -6.29
CA ALA A 104 3.09 -6.08 -6.61
C ALA A 104 3.53 -6.39 -8.05
N ALA A 105 3.84 -5.34 -8.81
CA ALA A 105 4.44 -5.44 -10.13
C ALA A 105 5.65 -4.51 -10.15
N SER A 106 6.89 -5.01 -10.07
CA SER A 106 8.10 -4.19 -9.99
C SER A 106 9.22 -4.70 -10.88
N ARG A 107 9.91 -3.73 -11.50
CA ARG A 107 11.00 -3.97 -12.46
C ARG A 107 12.39 -4.01 -11.84
N THR A 108 12.49 -3.96 -10.51
CA THR A 108 13.77 -3.90 -9.80
C THR A 108 14.70 -5.04 -10.21
N SER A 109 16.00 -4.74 -10.29
CA SER A 109 17.03 -5.77 -10.49
C SER A 109 17.44 -6.47 -9.19
N ALA A 110 16.88 -6.05 -8.04
CA ALA A 110 17.13 -6.64 -6.73
C ALA A 110 15.85 -7.31 -6.14
N PRO A 111 15.24 -8.30 -6.83
CA PRO A 111 13.97 -8.89 -6.41
C PRO A 111 14.02 -9.53 -5.01
N THR A 112 15.17 -10.09 -4.63
CA THR A 112 15.39 -10.66 -3.30
C THR A 112 15.34 -9.57 -2.22
N VAL A 113 15.93 -8.40 -2.46
CA VAL A 113 15.97 -7.30 -1.49
C VAL A 113 14.58 -6.68 -1.33
N ALA A 114 13.84 -6.50 -2.44
CA ALA A 114 12.45 -6.06 -2.40
C ALA A 114 11.55 -7.00 -1.58
N ARG A 115 11.69 -8.32 -1.76
CA ARG A 115 10.95 -9.32 -0.96
C ARG A 115 11.35 -9.30 0.51
N GLN A 116 12.62 -9.07 0.82
CA GLN A 116 13.08 -8.89 2.20
C GLN A 116 12.46 -7.64 2.84
N ALA A 117 12.35 -6.53 2.11
CA ALA A 117 11.66 -5.32 2.57
C ALA A 117 10.21 -5.66 2.95
N LEU A 118 9.43 -6.22 2.01
CA LEU A 118 8.02 -6.57 2.25
C LEU A 118 7.84 -7.55 3.42
N ASN A 119 8.75 -8.53 3.59
CA ASN A 119 8.66 -9.49 4.70
C ASN A 119 9.07 -8.87 6.05
N GLY A 120 10.00 -7.92 6.06
CA GLY A 120 10.49 -7.26 7.27
C GLY A 120 9.65 -6.09 7.73
N LEU A 121 8.94 -5.42 6.81
CA LEU A 121 7.98 -4.36 7.13
C LEU A 121 6.77 -4.97 7.83
N VAL A 122 6.63 -4.69 9.13
CA VAL A 122 5.51 -5.14 9.97
C VAL A 122 4.62 -3.95 10.28
N LEU A 123 3.30 -4.13 10.17
CA LEU A 123 2.29 -3.10 10.32
C LEU A 123 1.35 -3.44 11.49
N PHE A 124 0.78 -2.43 12.14
CA PHE A 124 -0.31 -2.63 13.08
C PHE A 124 -1.60 -2.96 12.32
N ASP A 125 -2.33 -3.96 12.81
CA ASP A 125 -3.63 -4.40 12.32
C ASP A 125 -4.64 -4.12 13.44
N ASP A 126 -4.96 -2.84 13.65
CA ASP A 126 -5.87 -2.36 14.69
C ASP A 126 -7.35 -2.64 14.32
N GLU A 127 -7.65 -3.84 13.84
CA GLU A 127 -9.03 -4.31 13.67
C GLU A 127 -9.70 -4.33 15.05
N GLU A 128 -10.58 -3.36 15.30
CA GLU A 128 -11.59 -3.47 16.35
C GLU A 128 -12.40 -4.75 16.08
N PRO A 129 -12.44 -5.73 16.99
CA PRO A 129 -13.25 -6.92 16.79
C PRO A 129 -14.70 -6.47 16.59
N ALA A 130 -15.27 -6.85 15.44
CA ALA A 130 -16.57 -6.41 14.94
C ALA A 130 -17.80 -6.75 15.83
N ALA A 131 -17.61 -7.20 17.07
CA ALA A 131 -18.68 -7.59 17.99
C ALA A 131 -18.29 -7.54 19.49
N ALA A 132 -17.48 -6.58 19.93
CA ALA A 132 -17.32 -6.36 21.37
C ALA A 132 -18.57 -5.65 21.94
N VAL A 133 -19.57 -6.44 22.35
CA VAL A 133 -20.65 -5.97 23.24
C VAL A 133 -19.98 -5.31 24.45
N PRO A 134 -20.27 -4.04 24.78
CA PRO A 134 -19.63 -3.39 25.92
C PRO A 134 -20.17 -3.98 27.22
N THR A 135 -19.53 -5.02 27.74
CA THR A 135 -19.73 -5.46 29.12
C THR A 135 -18.89 -4.60 30.05
N PRO A 136 -19.46 -3.99 31.10
CA PRO A 136 -18.70 -3.18 32.04
C PRO A 136 -18.00 -4.12 33.03
N ARG A 137 -16.80 -4.60 32.67
CA ARG A 137 -15.86 -5.14 33.66
C ARG A 137 -14.45 -4.61 33.43
N ARG A 138 -14.08 -3.71 34.34
CA ARG A 138 -12.75 -3.19 34.60
C ARG A 138 -11.77 -4.34 34.80
N SER A 139 -10.99 -4.64 33.76
CA SER A 139 -9.67 -5.25 33.88
C SER A 139 -8.76 -4.50 32.93
N GLN A 140 -7.66 -3.96 33.45
CA GLN A 140 -6.57 -3.41 32.65
C GLN A 140 -5.93 -4.58 31.91
N THR A 141 -6.54 -4.99 30.79
CA THR A 141 -5.92 -5.89 29.84
C THR A 141 -5.13 -5.02 28.89
N THR A 142 -3.81 -5.19 28.90
CA THR A 142 -2.93 -4.65 27.87
C THR A 142 -3.33 -5.29 26.54
N THR A 143 -4.22 -4.63 25.79
CA THR A 143 -4.62 -5.07 24.45
C THR A 143 -3.37 -5.05 23.56
N GLN A 144 -2.69 -6.19 23.42
CA GLN A 144 -1.57 -6.31 22.49
C GLN A 144 -2.10 -6.05 21.09
N ARG A 145 -1.64 -4.97 20.46
CA ARG A 145 -1.98 -4.66 19.07
C ARG A 145 -1.53 -5.80 18.19
N LYS A 146 -2.45 -6.31 17.38
CA LYS A 146 -2.14 -7.33 16.39
C LYS A 146 -1.23 -6.71 15.33
N THR A 147 -0.23 -7.47 14.89
CA THR A 147 0.65 -7.04 13.82
C THR A 147 0.56 -8.00 12.64
N VAL A 148 0.89 -7.50 11.45
CA VAL A 148 0.90 -8.26 10.21
C VAL A 148 2.14 -7.90 9.40
N LYS A 149 2.70 -8.87 8.68
CA LYS A 149 3.78 -8.59 7.71
C LYS A 149 3.18 -7.98 6.45
N ALA A 150 3.83 -6.96 5.88
CA ALA A 150 3.35 -6.33 4.66
C ALA A 150 3.25 -7.33 3.51
N MET A 151 4.23 -8.24 3.38
CA MET A 151 4.22 -9.28 2.34
C MET A 151 2.94 -10.14 2.33
N SER A 152 2.34 -10.43 3.49
CA SER A 152 1.10 -11.22 3.54
C SER A 152 -0.15 -10.46 3.09
N LEU A 153 -0.04 -9.14 2.88
CA LEU A 153 -1.11 -8.33 2.29
C LEU A 153 -1.12 -8.40 0.75
N PHE A 154 -0.07 -8.96 0.12
CA PHE A 154 0.01 -9.13 -1.32
C PHE A 154 -0.32 -10.57 -1.69
N ASN A 155 -1.32 -10.75 -2.55
CA ASN A 155 -1.72 -12.05 -3.09
C ASN A 155 -0.76 -12.53 -4.20
N HIS A 156 -0.21 -11.58 -4.97
CA HIS A 156 0.69 -11.87 -6.09
C HIS A 156 1.90 -10.92 -6.08
N LEU A 157 3.09 -11.45 -6.40
CA LEU A 157 4.35 -10.71 -6.37
C LEU A 157 5.13 -10.93 -7.66
N GLU A 158 4.82 -10.14 -8.68
CA GLU A 158 5.60 -10.03 -9.92
C GLU A 158 6.74 -9.03 -9.68
N ILE A 159 7.89 -9.52 -9.22
CA ILE A 159 9.05 -8.68 -8.89
C ILE A 159 10.25 -9.25 -9.64
N TYR A 160 10.56 -8.68 -10.80
CA TYR A 160 11.69 -9.05 -11.65
C TYR A 160 11.88 -8.01 -12.79
N PRO A 161 13.08 -7.89 -13.37
CA PRO A 161 13.28 -7.04 -14.54
C PRO A 161 12.42 -7.47 -15.73
N GLY A 162 11.77 -6.53 -16.41
CA GLY A 162 10.96 -6.81 -17.60
C GLY A 162 9.96 -5.71 -17.93
N SER A 163 9.07 -5.95 -18.90
CA SER A 163 7.95 -5.06 -19.19
C SER A 163 6.82 -5.28 -18.19
N LYS A 164 6.16 -4.21 -17.75
CA LYS A 164 4.94 -4.30 -16.91
C LYS A 164 3.80 -5.01 -17.64
N LEU A 165 3.79 -5.05 -18.98
CA LEU A 165 2.82 -5.85 -19.73
C LEU A 165 2.91 -7.34 -19.38
N THR A 166 4.13 -7.88 -19.29
CA THR A 166 4.37 -9.28 -18.90
C THR A 166 3.92 -9.56 -17.46
N HIS A 167 4.20 -8.62 -16.55
CA HIS A 167 3.75 -8.72 -15.16
C HIS A 167 2.22 -8.82 -15.09
N PHE A 168 1.51 -7.94 -15.81
CA PHE A 168 0.05 -7.92 -15.83
C PHE A 168 -0.57 -9.11 -16.57
N GLN A 169 0.12 -9.70 -17.55
CA GLN A 169 -0.29 -10.97 -18.15
C GLN A 169 -0.24 -12.10 -17.12
N SER A 170 0.84 -12.21 -16.35
CA SER A 170 0.96 -13.19 -15.25
C SER A 170 -0.11 -12.95 -14.17
N ILE A 171 -0.29 -11.70 -13.72
CA ILE A 171 -1.33 -11.35 -12.72
C ILE A 171 -2.71 -11.76 -13.21
N LYS A 172 -3.08 -11.42 -14.45
CA LYS A 172 -4.39 -11.81 -15.01
C LYS A 172 -4.54 -13.32 -15.10
N ALA A 173 -3.52 -14.04 -15.56
CA ALA A 173 -3.55 -15.50 -15.67
C ALA A 173 -3.77 -16.18 -14.31
N ASN A 174 -3.10 -15.68 -13.26
CA ASN A 174 -3.17 -16.26 -11.92
C ASN A 174 -4.43 -15.86 -11.13
N THR A 175 -4.99 -14.68 -11.39
CA THR A 175 -6.15 -14.15 -10.65
C THR A 175 -7.48 -14.35 -11.35
N GLY A 176 -7.46 -14.48 -12.68
CA GLY A 176 -8.67 -14.44 -13.51
C GLY A 176 -9.39 -13.09 -13.51
N VAL A 177 -8.83 -12.04 -12.90
CA VAL A 177 -9.47 -10.71 -12.84
C VAL A 177 -9.37 -10.05 -14.21
N PRO A 178 -10.48 -9.53 -14.79
CA PRO A 178 -10.44 -8.75 -16.02
C PRO A 178 -9.63 -7.46 -15.86
N TYR A 179 -8.94 -7.00 -16.90
CA TYR A 179 -8.07 -5.82 -16.81
C TYR A 179 -8.83 -4.54 -16.46
N ASP A 180 -10.06 -4.40 -16.93
CA ASP A 180 -10.96 -3.30 -16.61
C ASP A 180 -11.46 -3.27 -15.17
N GLU A 181 -11.28 -4.36 -14.42
CA GLU A 181 -11.54 -4.45 -12.98
C GLU A 181 -10.26 -4.22 -12.14
N MET A 182 -9.16 -3.80 -12.78
CA MET A 182 -7.87 -3.52 -12.15
C MET A 182 -7.56 -2.01 -12.08
N VAL A 183 -6.94 -1.60 -10.98
CA VAL A 183 -6.23 -0.32 -10.85
C VAL A 183 -4.75 -0.57 -10.64
N PHE A 184 -3.90 0.24 -11.26
CA PHE A 184 -2.45 0.17 -11.15
C PHE A 184 -1.85 1.52 -10.80
N PHE A 185 -1.02 1.55 -9.74
CA PHE A 185 -0.27 2.71 -9.29
C PHE A 185 1.22 2.53 -9.58
N ASP A 186 1.83 3.52 -10.21
CA ASP A 186 3.24 3.51 -10.59
C ASP A 186 3.70 4.97 -10.76
N ASP A 187 4.92 5.31 -10.33
CA ASP A 187 5.50 6.66 -10.46
C ASP A 187 6.09 6.92 -11.85
N GLU A 188 6.31 5.87 -12.64
CA GLU A 188 6.99 5.95 -13.92
C GLU A 188 5.99 5.97 -15.08
N SER A 189 5.84 7.15 -15.69
CA SER A 189 4.89 7.43 -16.77
C SER A 189 4.94 6.45 -17.95
N ARG A 190 6.10 5.87 -18.26
CA ARG A 190 6.22 4.89 -19.36
C ARG A 190 5.38 3.62 -19.12
N ASN A 191 5.10 3.29 -17.86
CA ASN A 191 4.31 2.12 -17.48
C ASN A 191 2.79 2.34 -17.72
N ALA A 192 2.37 3.54 -18.13
CA ALA A 192 1.01 3.83 -18.60
C ALA A 192 0.60 2.97 -19.82
N GLU A 193 1.55 2.36 -20.53
CA GLU A 193 1.28 1.40 -21.60
C GLU A 193 0.37 0.23 -21.12
N VAL A 194 0.43 -0.14 -19.84
CA VAL A 194 -0.45 -1.15 -19.25
C VAL A 194 -1.91 -0.73 -19.37
N GLY A 195 -2.21 0.53 -19.07
CA GLY A 195 -3.57 1.04 -19.19
C GLY A 195 -4.01 1.20 -20.65
N ASN A 196 -3.12 1.73 -21.48
CA ASN A 196 -3.42 2.02 -22.89
C ASN A 196 -3.59 0.74 -23.74
N ARG A 197 -2.86 -0.34 -23.42
CA ARG A 197 -2.86 -1.58 -24.21
C ARG A 197 -3.71 -2.69 -23.62
N LEU A 198 -3.82 -2.79 -22.30
CA LEU A 198 -4.55 -3.88 -21.63
C LEU A 198 -5.91 -3.45 -21.07
N GLY A 199 -6.15 -2.14 -20.91
CA GLY A 199 -7.42 -1.61 -20.39
C GLY A 199 -7.48 -1.44 -18.86
N VAL A 200 -6.36 -1.66 -18.17
CA VAL A 200 -6.17 -1.38 -16.74
C VAL A 200 -6.33 0.11 -16.46
N HIS A 201 -6.91 0.47 -15.32
CA HIS A 201 -6.88 1.87 -14.89
C HIS A 201 -5.51 2.21 -14.30
N PHE A 202 -4.65 2.84 -15.10
CA PHE A 202 -3.35 3.37 -14.66
C PHE A 202 -3.50 4.73 -13.96
N HIS A 203 -2.83 4.89 -12.82
CA HIS A 203 -2.70 6.14 -12.10
C HIS A 203 -1.22 6.44 -11.85
N LEU A 204 -0.76 7.61 -12.34
CA LEU A 204 0.60 8.08 -12.13
C LEU A 204 0.76 8.59 -10.70
N VAL A 205 1.68 8.01 -9.95
CA VAL A 205 2.02 8.43 -8.59
C VAL A 205 3.01 9.59 -8.66
N GLY A 206 2.80 10.62 -7.85
CA GLY A 206 3.70 11.77 -7.77
C GLY A 206 4.95 11.48 -6.95
N HIS A 207 5.90 12.42 -6.94
CA HIS A 207 7.17 12.29 -6.20
C HIS A 207 7.02 12.07 -4.68
N GLU A 208 5.87 12.48 -4.11
CA GLU A 208 5.53 12.26 -2.69
C GLU A 208 5.14 10.80 -2.37
N GLY A 209 5.07 9.94 -3.39
CA GLY A 209 4.66 8.55 -3.24
C GLY A 209 3.14 8.36 -3.16
N LEU A 210 2.73 7.10 -2.95
CA LEU A 210 1.32 6.77 -2.83
C LEU A 210 0.74 7.33 -1.53
N ASP A 211 -0.24 8.22 -1.70
CA ASP A 211 -1.03 8.79 -0.62
C ASP A 211 -2.53 8.45 -0.77
N VAL A 212 -3.33 8.83 0.24
CA VAL A 212 -4.78 8.58 0.23
C VAL A 212 -5.49 9.38 -0.87
N ASN A 213 -4.97 10.56 -1.27
CA ASN A 213 -5.59 11.37 -2.32
C ASN A 213 -5.42 10.73 -3.70
N ALA A 214 -4.23 10.23 -4.01
CA ALA A 214 -3.92 9.47 -5.21
C ALA A 214 -4.79 8.21 -5.27
N PHE A 215 -4.88 7.47 -4.16
CA PHE A 215 -5.74 6.29 -4.09
C PHE A 215 -7.21 6.60 -4.36
N GLU A 216 -7.80 7.58 -3.65
CA GLU A 216 -9.19 7.99 -3.85
C GLU A 216 -9.45 8.48 -5.28
N THR A 217 -8.51 9.25 -5.84
CA THR A 217 -8.60 9.79 -7.20
C THR A 217 -8.63 8.67 -8.22
N ALA A 218 -7.70 7.70 -8.14
CA ALA A 218 -7.66 6.55 -9.04
C ALA A 218 -8.96 5.72 -8.96
N VAL A 219 -9.47 5.44 -7.76
CA VAL A 219 -10.73 4.70 -7.59
C VAL A 219 -11.91 5.46 -8.19
N ARG A 220 -12.01 6.78 -8.00
CA ARG A 220 -13.06 7.62 -8.60
C ARG A 220 -12.98 7.62 -10.12
N GLN A 221 -11.78 7.76 -10.68
CA GLN A 221 -11.58 7.75 -12.13
C GLN A 221 -11.86 6.36 -12.73
N TRP A 222 -11.47 5.28 -12.05
CA TRP A 222 -11.82 3.91 -12.43
C TRP A 222 -13.35 3.71 -12.47
N ARG A 223 -14.08 4.16 -11.43
CA ARG A 223 -15.55 4.13 -11.39
C ARG A 223 -16.17 4.89 -12.55
N ALA A 224 -15.67 6.09 -12.85
CA ALA A 224 -16.16 6.90 -13.96
C ALA A 224 -15.95 6.20 -15.32
N LYS A 225 -14.77 5.62 -15.56
CA LYS A 225 -14.48 4.84 -16.77
C LYS A 225 -15.36 3.59 -16.88
N ARG A 226 -15.66 2.93 -15.76
CA ARG A 226 -16.54 1.77 -15.71
C ARG A 226 -17.98 2.13 -16.10
N LYS A 227 -18.55 3.19 -15.51
CA LYS A 227 -19.88 3.70 -15.86
C LYS A 227 -19.99 4.10 -17.33
N ALA A 228 -18.95 4.72 -17.89
CA ALA A 228 -18.93 5.11 -19.30
C ALA A 228 -18.90 3.92 -20.28
N ARG A 229 -18.56 2.71 -19.81
CA ARG A 229 -18.55 1.47 -20.61
C ARG A 229 -19.85 0.69 -20.51
N GLU A 230 -20.70 0.97 -19.52
CA GLU A 230 -22.01 0.37 -19.42
C GLU A 230 -22.86 0.90 -20.59
N PRO A 231 -23.30 0.05 -21.54
CA PRO A 231 -24.16 0.50 -22.61
C PRO A 231 -25.43 1.08 -22.00
N GLY A 232 -25.75 2.33 -22.35
CA GLY A 232 -26.90 3.03 -21.81
C GLY A 232 -28.16 2.18 -21.97
N GLN A 233 -28.96 2.10 -20.91
CA GLN A 233 -30.38 1.78 -20.97
C GLN A 233 -31.08 2.85 -21.82
N ASN A 234 -30.89 2.81 -23.13
CA ASN A 234 -31.65 3.56 -24.13
C ASN A 234 -32.30 2.52 -25.06
N SER A 235 -33.07 1.59 -24.49
CA SER A 235 -34.19 1.01 -25.21
C SER A 235 -35.28 2.09 -25.23
N ASN A 236 -35.36 2.83 -26.34
CA ASN A 236 -36.52 3.66 -26.61
C ASN A 236 -37.73 2.72 -26.70
N PRO A 237 -38.79 2.85 -25.87
CA PRO A 237 -39.96 1.97 -25.91
C PRO A 237 -40.75 2.05 -27.23
N ALA A 238 -40.33 2.89 -28.18
CA ALA A 238 -40.94 3.01 -29.50
C ALA A 238 -40.54 1.91 -30.51
N ASP A 239 -39.47 1.15 -30.29
CA ASP A 239 -39.01 0.11 -31.23
C ASP A 239 -39.67 -1.27 -31.03
N GLU A 240 -40.53 -1.43 -30.03
CA GLU A 240 -41.21 -2.69 -29.72
C GLU A 240 -42.61 -2.81 -30.36
N LEU A 241 -43.07 -1.81 -31.11
CA LEU A 241 -44.39 -1.77 -31.75
C LEU A 241 -44.41 -2.05 -33.26
N LEU A 242 -43.29 -2.55 -33.83
CA LEU A 242 -43.20 -2.92 -35.25
C LEU A 242 -42.69 -4.35 -35.49
N ARG A 243 -42.95 -5.28 -34.58
CA ARG A 243 -42.76 -6.72 -34.81
C ARG A 243 -44.06 -7.50 -34.65
#